data_AF-A0A3A0UJQ4-F1
#
_entry.id   AF-A0A3A0UJQ4-F1
#
_cell.length_a   1.000
_cell.length_b   1.000
_cell.length_c   1.000
_cell.angle_alpha   90.00
_cell.angle_beta   90.00
_cell.angle_gamma   90.00
#
_symmetry.space_group_name_H-M   'P 1'
#
loop_
_entity.id
_entity.type
_entity.pdbx_description
1 polymer ?
#
loop_
_entity_poly.entity_id
_entity_poly.type
_entity_poly.pdbx_seq_one_letter_code
_entity_poly.pdbx_strand_id
1 'polypeptide(L)'
;LLPDICHPQSKIGRRFKLISFFIRMIFGHRTFTHSLSFIAIIVCLLYVIQTPSYYLVTIILGLLSHVILDMLTPRGVKLFYPIPINVKFLVVFKTGGLVDISLASALTIGAIYVIFQPFFNNLFLNWL
;
A
#
# COMPACT_ATOMS: atom_id res chain seq x y z
N LEU A 1 -0.73 -2.75 -1.28
CA LEU A 1 -1.27 -3.62 -2.36
C LEU A 1 -0.24 -4.63 -2.88
N LEU A 2 0.90 -4.22 -3.44
CA LEU A 2 1.97 -5.17 -3.85
C LEU A 2 2.51 -6.08 -2.71
N PRO A 3 2.78 -5.58 -1.49
CA PRO A 3 3.33 -6.42 -0.43
C PRO A 3 2.28 -7.27 0.33
N ASP A 4 0.98 -7.06 0.06
CA ASP A 4 -0.14 -7.88 0.55
C ASP A 4 -0.52 -9.04 -0.40
N ILE A 5 0.06 -9.07 -1.61
CA ILE A 5 -0.09 -10.18 -2.57
C ILE A 5 0.45 -11.50 -2.01
N CYS A 6 1.34 -11.43 -1.02
CA CYS A 6 1.91 -12.60 -0.34
C CYS A 6 0.98 -13.23 0.71
N HIS A 7 -0.26 -12.75 0.88
CA HIS A 7 -1.19 -13.34 1.85
C HIS A 7 -1.83 -14.63 1.30
N PRO A 8 -1.69 -15.79 1.97
CA PRO A 8 -2.21 -17.08 1.49
C PRO A 8 -3.75 -17.16 1.44
N GLN A 9 -4.47 -16.21 2.06
CA GLN A 9 -5.94 -16.08 1.98
C GLN A 9 -6.43 -15.06 0.93
N SER A 10 -5.55 -14.36 0.21
CA SER A 10 -5.94 -13.47 -0.89
C SER A 10 -6.29 -14.28 -2.15
N LYS A 11 -7.24 -13.81 -2.97
CA LYS A 11 -7.66 -14.46 -4.24
C LYS A 11 -6.47 -14.74 -5.17
N ILE A 12 -5.42 -13.92 -5.14
CA ILE A 12 -4.17 -14.11 -5.89
C ILE A 12 -3.18 -15.06 -5.18
N GLY A 13 -3.07 -15.01 -3.85
CA GLY A 13 -2.23 -15.93 -3.07
C GLY A 13 -2.68 -17.39 -3.18
N ARG A 14 -3.96 -17.62 -3.46
CA ARG A 14 -4.51 -18.95 -3.74
C ARG A 14 -4.01 -19.55 -5.07
N ARG A 15 -3.57 -18.72 -6.03
CA ARG A 15 -3.01 -19.14 -7.33
C ARG A 15 -1.51 -19.46 -7.24
N PHE A 16 -0.77 -18.84 -6.31
CA PHE A 16 0.67 -19.05 -6.09
C PHE A 16 0.97 -19.45 -4.63
N LYS A 17 0.29 -20.48 -4.13
CA LYS A 17 0.40 -20.95 -2.73
C LYS A 17 1.81 -21.38 -2.33
N LEU A 18 2.58 -21.96 -3.23
CA LEU A 18 3.93 -22.46 -2.93
C LEU A 18 4.89 -21.31 -2.62
N ILE A 19 4.95 -20.30 -3.49
CA ILE A 19 5.84 -19.14 -3.33
C ILE A 19 5.46 -18.33 -2.08
N SER A 20 4.16 -18.10 -1.88
CA SER A 20 3.65 -17.42 -0.68
C SER A 20 3.90 -18.22 0.61
N PHE A 21 3.88 -19.55 0.57
CA PHE A 21 4.22 -20.42 1.71
C PHE A 21 5.71 -20.37 2.06
N PHE A 22 6.61 -20.50 1.09
CA PHE A 22 8.06 -20.41 1.32
C PHE A 22 8.48 -19.04 1.85
N ILE A 23 7.97 -17.95 1.28
CA ILE A 23 8.25 -16.60 1.77
C ILE A 23 7.73 -16.41 3.20
N ARG A 24 6.52 -16.89 3.50
CA ARG A 24 5.94 -16.82 4.85
C ARG A 24 6.72 -17.65 5.87
N MET A 25 7.26 -18.79 5.47
CA MET A 25 8.04 -19.69 6.33
C MET A 25 9.44 -19.15 6.63
N ILE A 26 10.09 -18.49 5.66
CA ILE A 26 11.45 -17.96 5.82
C ILE A 26 11.43 -16.58 6.48
N PHE A 27 10.50 -15.70 6.11
CA PHE A 27 10.51 -14.30 6.54
C PHE A 27 9.44 -13.97 7.60
N GLY A 28 8.32 -14.67 7.65
CA GLY A 28 7.18 -14.36 8.54
C GLY A 28 6.17 -13.38 7.93
N HIS A 29 5.03 -13.16 8.60
CA HIS A 29 4.02 -12.19 8.15
C HIS A 29 4.54 -10.75 8.32
N ARG A 30 4.50 -9.94 7.24
CA ARG A 30 4.75 -8.48 7.24
C ARG A 30 6.16 -8.06 7.70
N THR A 31 7.17 -8.81 7.32
CA THR A 31 8.57 -8.58 7.72
C THR A 31 9.42 -8.12 6.54
N PHE A 32 9.66 -8.98 5.56
CA PHE A 32 10.52 -8.67 4.42
C PHE A 32 9.83 -7.77 3.39
N THR A 33 8.58 -8.03 3.04
CA THR A 33 7.86 -7.24 2.01
C THR A 33 7.53 -5.82 2.44
N HIS A 34 7.76 -5.48 3.71
CA HIS A 34 7.52 -4.14 4.27
C HIS A 34 8.83 -3.51 4.80
N SER A 35 9.98 -4.11 4.51
CA SER A 35 11.26 -3.52 4.85
C SER A 35 11.64 -2.43 3.85
N LEU A 36 12.45 -1.48 4.31
CA LEU A 36 13.01 -0.44 3.43
C LEU A 36 13.82 -1.06 2.28
N SER A 37 14.50 -2.19 2.54
CA SER A 37 15.25 -2.94 1.54
C SER A 37 14.38 -3.50 0.43
N PHE A 38 13.16 -3.97 0.73
CA PHE A 38 12.24 -4.44 -0.30
C PHE A 38 11.72 -3.30 -1.18
N ILE A 39 11.43 -2.13 -0.58
CA ILE A 39 11.07 -0.94 -1.33
C ILE A 39 12.22 -0.53 -2.27
N ALA A 40 13.45 -0.51 -1.77
CA ALA A 40 14.63 -0.19 -2.57
C ALA A 40 14.83 -1.17 -3.75
N ILE A 41 14.58 -2.47 -3.55
CA ILE A 41 14.63 -3.48 -4.62
C ILE A 41 13.57 -3.20 -5.68
N ILE A 42 12.33 -2.90 -5.29
CA ILE A 42 11.25 -2.58 -6.24
C ILE A 42 11.59 -1.31 -7.04
N VAL A 43 12.09 -0.26 -6.38
CA VAL A 43 12.49 0.99 -7.04
C VAL A 43 13.63 0.74 -8.03
N CYS A 44 14.65 0.00 -7.61
CA CYS A 44 15.77 -0.38 -8.47
C CYS A 44 15.28 -1.17 -9.70
N LEU A 45 14.40 -2.15 -9.48
CA LEU A 45 13.82 -2.94 -10.56
C LEU A 45 13.04 -2.06 -11.54
N LEU A 46 12.14 -1.20 -11.06
CA LEU A 46 11.36 -0.29 -11.91
C LEU A 46 12.23 0.65 -12.73
N TYR A 47 13.36 1.09 -12.16
CA TYR A 47 14.35 1.90 -12.84
C TYR A 47 15.08 1.12 -13.95
N VAL A 48 15.50 -0.13 -13.67
CA VAL A 48 16.17 -1.01 -14.65
C VAL A 48 15.27 -1.32 -15.85
N ILE A 49 13.97 -1.52 -15.65
CA ILE A 49 13.01 -1.79 -16.73
C ILE A 49 12.60 -0.51 -17.48
N GLN A 50 13.22 0.65 -17.18
CA GLN A 50 12.94 1.95 -17.81
C GLN A 50 11.44 2.33 -17.75
N THR A 51 10.83 2.09 -16.58
CA THR A 51 9.41 2.40 -16.38
C THR A 51 9.17 3.90 -16.56
N PRO A 52 8.12 4.31 -17.30
CA PRO A 52 7.77 5.72 -17.44
C PRO A 52 7.61 6.44 -16.09
N SER A 53 8.07 7.68 -16.00
CA SER A 53 8.18 8.44 -14.74
C SER A 53 6.87 8.53 -13.96
N TYR A 54 5.74 8.67 -14.65
CA TYR A 54 4.41 8.74 -14.04
C TYR A 54 4.02 7.43 -13.33
N TYR A 55 4.35 6.27 -13.90
CA TYR A 55 4.13 4.97 -13.25
C TYR A 55 5.10 4.76 -12.09
N LEU A 56 6.36 5.17 -12.24
CA LEU A 56 7.36 5.07 -11.19
C LEU A 56 6.94 5.86 -9.94
N VAL A 57 6.53 7.12 -10.12
CA VAL A 57 6.08 7.99 -9.01
C VAL A 57 4.83 7.43 -8.35
N THR A 58 3.83 7.00 -9.13
CA THR A 58 2.59 6.45 -8.56
C THR A 58 2.80 5.15 -7.80
N ILE A 59 3.67 4.25 -8.29
CA ILE A 59 4.00 3.00 -7.59
C ILE A 59 4.78 3.28 -6.31
N ILE A 60 5.76 4.19 -6.33
CA ILE A 60 6.53 4.57 -5.14
C ILE A 60 5.63 5.21 -4.08
N LEU A 61 4.77 6.16 -4.48
CA LEU A 61 3.82 6.79 -3.57
C LEU A 61 2.83 5.76 -2.98
N GLY A 62 2.37 4.81 -3.79
CA GLY A 62 1.52 3.72 -3.34
C GLY A 62 2.20 2.77 -2.34
N LEU A 63 3.49 2.47 -2.54
CA LEU A 63 4.29 1.67 -1.62
C LEU A 63 4.57 2.40 -0.30
N LEU A 64 5.00 3.66 -0.39
CA LEU A 64 5.29 4.48 0.79
C LEU A 64 4.05 4.73 1.65
N SER A 65 2.93 5.12 1.02
CA SER A 65 1.67 5.33 1.74
C SER A 65 1.23 4.05 2.45
N HIS A 66 1.32 2.89 1.81
CA HIS A 66 0.97 1.62 2.42
C HIS A 66 1.82 1.30 3.67
N VAL A 67 3.14 1.50 3.60
CA VAL A 67 4.04 1.29 4.75
C VAL A 67 3.74 2.27 5.88
N ILE A 68 3.48 3.54 5.57
CA ILE A 68 3.07 4.55 6.55
C ILE A 68 1.75 4.15 7.22
N LEU A 69 0.77 3.69 6.44
CA LEU A 69 -0.50 3.20 6.98
C LEU A 69 -0.29 2.00 7.92
N ASP A 70 0.60 1.06 7.57
CA ASP A 70 0.90 -0.07 8.45
C ASP A 70 1.63 0.34 9.74
N MET A 71 2.43 1.41 9.72
CA MET A 71 3.07 1.98 10.92
C MET A 71 2.07 2.65 11.87
N LEU A 72 0.89 3.05 11.38
CA LEU A 72 -0.22 3.58 12.18
C LEU A 72 -1.07 2.46 12.84
N THR A 73 -0.79 1.19 12.53
CA THR A 73 -1.47 0.06 13.17
C THR A 73 -0.77 -0.40 14.46
N PRO A 74 -1.47 -1.07 15.40
CA PRO A 74 -0.89 -1.48 16.68
C PRO A 74 0.24 -2.50 16.54
N ARG A 75 0.29 -3.20 15.39
CA ARG A 75 1.33 -4.18 15.08
C ARG A 75 2.61 -3.52 14.54
N GLY A 76 2.51 -2.32 13.95
CA GLY A 76 3.63 -1.61 13.33
C GLY A 76 4.27 -2.36 12.15
N VAL A 77 5.44 -1.89 11.72
CA VAL A 77 6.21 -2.45 10.60
C VAL A 77 7.66 -2.73 11.00
N LYS A 78 8.24 -3.84 10.51
CA LYS A 78 9.68 -4.13 10.65
C LYS A 78 10.50 -3.41 9.58
N LEU A 79 10.57 -2.09 9.70
CA LEU A 79 11.24 -1.22 8.72
C LEU A 79 12.72 -1.61 8.47
N PHE A 80 13.43 -2.00 9.52
CA PHE A 80 14.86 -2.34 9.49
C PHE A 80 15.15 -3.84 9.44
N TYR A 81 14.23 -4.66 8.92
CA TYR A 81 14.48 -6.10 8.72
C TYR A 81 15.85 -6.33 8.02
N PRO A 82 16.72 -7.24 8.51
CA PRO A 82 16.46 -8.34 9.45
C PRO A 82 16.51 -7.98 10.94
N ILE A 83 16.82 -6.73 11.30
CA ILE A 83 16.82 -6.30 12.69
C ILE A 83 15.38 -6.31 13.20
N PRO A 84 15.06 -6.99 14.33
CA PRO A 84 13.69 -7.19 14.81
C PRO A 84 13.12 -5.95 15.52
N ILE A 85 13.38 -4.75 14.99
CA ILE A 85 12.86 -3.49 15.52
C ILE A 85 11.53 -3.19 14.82
N ASN A 86 10.46 -3.12 15.62
CA ASN A 86 9.16 -2.67 15.16
C ASN A 86 9.10 -1.15 15.27
N VAL A 87 8.90 -0.49 14.13
CA VAL A 87 8.66 0.95 14.08
C VAL A 87 7.17 1.19 14.01
N LYS A 88 6.66 2.05 14.90
CA LYS A 88 5.26 2.45 15.00
C LYS A 88 5.17 3.95 15.26
N PHE A 89 4.10 4.58 14.81
CA PHE A 89 3.81 5.97 15.17
C PHE A 89 3.29 6.09 16.61
N LEU A 90 3.42 7.29 17.18
CA LEU A 90 2.89 7.64 18.51
C LEU A 90 1.37 7.52 18.57
N VAL A 91 0.70 7.83 17.46
CA VAL A 91 -0.75 7.68 17.29
C VAL A 91 -1.02 6.38 16.56
N VAL A 92 -1.83 5.51 17.18
CA VAL A 92 -2.12 4.17 16.70
C VAL A 92 -3.63 3.99 16.61
N PHE A 93 -4.12 3.56 15.45
CA PHE A 93 -5.54 3.27 15.23
C PHE A 93 -5.80 1.77 15.29
N LYS A 94 -6.77 1.33 16.10
CA LYS A 94 -7.24 -0.06 16.03
C LYS A 94 -8.02 -0.23 14.72
N THR A 95 -7.50 -1.11 13.86
CA THR A 95 -8.17 -1.48 12.60
C THR A 95 -9.55 -2.08 12.86
N GLY A 96 -10.56 -1.63 12.13
CA GLY A 96 -11.98 -2.02 12.25
C GLY A 96 -12.86 -1.02 13.02
N GLY A 97 -12.35 0.17 13.35
CA GLY A 97 -13.10 1.23 14.04
C GLY A 97 -13.87 2.17 13.10
N LEU A 98 -14.68 3.05 13.69
CA LEU A 98 -15.41 4.11 12.96
C LEU A 98 -14.48 5.04 12.17
N VAL A 99 -13.24 5.24 12.66
CA VAL A 99 -12.22 6.05 11.99
C VAL A 99 -11.84 5.46 10.64
N ASP A 100 -11.74 4.13 10.53
CA ASP A 100 -11.38 3.46 9.28
C ASP A 100 -12.48 3.62 8.22
N ILE A 101 -13.74 3.51 8.65
CA ILE A 101 -14.91 3.70 7.79
C ILE A 101 -15.01 5.17 7.35
N SER A 102 -14.78 6.11 8.27
CA SER A 102 -14.78 7.54 7.97
C SER A 102 -13.67 7.91 6.99
N LEU A 103 -12.45 7.41 7.19
CA LEU A 103 -11.32 7.65 6.29
C LEU A 103 -11.56 7.01 4.92
N ALA A 104 -12.06 5.76 4.88
CA ALA A 104 -12.35 5.06 3.64
C ALA A 104 -13.46 5.74 2.83
N SER A 105 -14.54 6.17 3.49
CA SER A 105 -15.62 6.91 2.84
C SER A 105 -15.17 8.27 2.32
N ALA A 106 -14.43 9.04 3.13
CA ALA A 106 -13.88 10.34 2.70
C ALA A 106 -12.96 10.21 1.48
N LEU A 107 -12.03 9.25 1.50
CA LEU A 107 -11.12 9.00 0.37
C LEU A 107 -11.87 8.52 -0.88
N THR A 108 -12.92 7.72 -0.72
CA THR A 108 -13.73 7.23 -1.84
C THR A 108 -14.53 8.37 -2.49
N ILE A 109 -15.16 9.22 -1.67
CA ILE A 109 -15.89 10.41 -2.16
C ILE A 109 -14.91 11.36 -2.86
N GLY A 110 -13.75 11.63 -2.24
CA GLY A 110 -12.72 12.47 -2.85
C GLY A 110 -12.20 11.91 -4.18
N ALA A 111 -11.98 10.60 -4.27
CA ALA A 111 -11.56 9.95 -5.51
C ALA A 111 -12.63 10.06 -6.61
N ILE A 112 -13.90 9.82 -6.28
CA ILE A 112 -15.02 10.01 -7.21
C ILE A 112 -15.05 11.46 -7.69
N TYR A 113 -14.95 12.43 -6.77
CA TYR A 113 -14.96 13.84 -7.13
C TYR A 113 -13.82 14.17 -8.11
N VAL A 114 -12.58 13.77 -7.83
CA VAL A 114 -11.42 14.06 -8.70
C VAL A 114 -11.58 13.40 -10.07
N ILE A 115 -12.06 12.15 -10.13
CA ILE A 115 -12.27 11.43 -11.40
C ILE A 115 -13.35 12.11 -12.25
N PHE A 116 -14.44 12.56 -11.62
CA PHE A 116 -15.58 13.17 -12.30
C PHE A 116 -15.49 14.71 -12.38
N GLN A 117 -14.43 15.31 -11.85
CA GLN A 117 -14.19 16.75 -11.87
C GLN A 117 -14.29 17.33 -13.30
N PRO A 118 -13.75 16.71 -14.37
CA PRO A 118 -13.90 17.24 -15.73
C PRO A 118 -15.34 17.18 -16.23
N PHE A 119 -16.09 16.14 -15.84
CA PHE A 119 -17.50 16.00 -16.19
C PHE A 119 -18.34 17.08 -15.50
N PHE A 120 -18.14 17.31 -14.20
CA PHE A 120 -18.83 18.35 -13.47
C PHE A 120 -18.52 19.75 -14.01
N ASN A 121 -17.25 20.02 -14.35
CA ASN A 121 -16.86 21.28 -14.97
C ASN A 121 -17.55 21.49 -16.32
N ASN A 122 -17.58 20.47 -17.18
CA ASN A 122 -18.26 20.55 -18.47
C ASN A 122 -19.78 20.73 -18.31
N LEU A 123 -20.39 20.06 -17.32
CA LEU A 123 -21.81 20.23 -17.02
C LEU A 123 -22.10 21.68 -16.60
N PHE A 124 -21.28 22.24 -15.71
CA PHE A 124 -21.46 23.59 -15.19
C PHE A 124 -21.25 24.67 -16.26
N LEU A 125 -20.24 24.49 -17.13
CA LEU A 125 -19.95 25.40 -18.24
C LEU A 125 -21.00 25.33 -19.36
N ASN A 126 -21.70 24.20 -19.53
CA ASN A 126 -22.75 24.04 -20.54
C ASN A 126 -24.14 24.49 -20.04
N TRP A 127 -24.32 24.65 -18.73
CA TRP A 127 -25.58 25.05 -18.09
C TRP A 127 -25.65 26.54 -17.72
N LEU A 128 -24.56 27.29 -17.94
CA LEU A 128 -24.40 28.72 -17.64
C LEU A 128 -24.16 29.47 -18.95
#